data_AF-A0AAP8HVP4-F1
#
_entry.id   AF-A0AAP8HVP4-F1
#
_cell.length_a   1.000
_cell.length_b   1.000
_cell.length_c   1.000
_cell.angle_alpha   90.00
_cell.angle_beta   90.00
_cell.angle_gamma   90.00
#
_symmetry.space_group_name_H-M   'P 1'
#
loop_
_entity.id
_entity.type
_entity.pdbx_description
1 polymer ?
#
loop_
_entity_poly.entity_id
_entity_poly.type
_entity_poly.pdbx_seq_one_letter_code
_entity_poly.pdbx_strand_id
1 'polypeptide(L)'
;GGASGVYRLSDAIWLDKVLEGRQGTPVSLGTIFLHIANALDLPLLPVIFPTQLILRADWLDEELWLINPLNGETLSEHQLEVWIKGNLGLGAELEDDDLDESENIMVVRKMLDTLKAALMEEKQLEMALRTSETVLCFDPEDPYEIRDRGLI
;
A
#
# COMPACT_ATOMS: atom_id res chain seq x y z
N GLY A 1 14.72 25.74 17.27
CA GLY A 1 13.26 25.66 17.43
C GLY A 1 12.88 24.21 17.34
N GLY A 2 12.39 23.62 18.43
CA GLY A 2 12.06 22.20 18.48
C GLY A 2 10.85 21.92 17.61
N ALA A 3 11.02 21.08 16.58
CA ALA A 3 9.92 20.49 15.84
C ALA A 3 9.22 19.47 16.74
N SER A 4 8.40 19.97 17.67
CA SER A 4 7.44 19.18 18.43
C SER A 4 6.16 18.98 17.61
N GLY A 5 6.31 18.51 16.37
CA GLY A 5 5.18 17.94 15.65
C GLY A 5 4.95 16.54 16.22
N VAL A 6 3.75 16.26 16.75
CA VAL A 6 3.36 14.88 17.00
C VAL A 6 3.33 14.20 15.64
N TYR A 7 4.31 13.36 15.35
CA TYR A 7 4.35 12.60 14.10
C TYR A 7 3.22 11.57 14.14
N ARG A 8 2.25 11.73 13.24
CA ARG A 8 1.13 10.80 13.09
C ARG A 8 1.42 9.92 11.88
N LEU A 9 1.42 8.61 12.08
CA LEU A 9 1.62 7.62 11.02
C LEU A 9 0.54 7.75 9.93
N SER A 10 -0.68 8.09 10.33
CA SER A 10 -1.82 8.30 9.44
C SER A 10 -1.65 9.49 8.51
N ASP A 11 -0.85 10.51 8.87
CA ASP A 11 -0.56 11.66 7.98
C ASP A 11 0.22 11.22 6.72
N ALA A 12 0.96 10.10 6.77
CA ALA A 12 1.63 9.52 5.62
C ALA A 12 0.68 8.71 4.71
N ILE A 13 -0.64 8.72 4.97
CA ILE A 13 -1.64 7.92 4.26
C ILE A 13 -2.78 8.80 3.77
N TRP A 14 -3.26 9.75 4.59
CA TRP A 14 -4.25 10.74 4.18
C TRP A 14 -3.76 11.52 2.95
N LEU A 15 -4.45 11.40 1.81
CA LEU A 15 -3.96 11.95 0.54
C LEU A 15 -3.74 13.46 0.57
N ASP A 16 -4.60 14.21 1.27
CA ASP A 16 -4.42 15.66 1.45
C ASP A 16 -3.11 15.98 2.20
N LYS A 17 -2.77 15.19 3.22
CA LYS A 17 -1.54 15.34 4.00
C LYS A 17 -0.31 14.88 3.22
N VAL A 18 -0.42 13.78 2.47
CA VAL A 18 0.66 13.30 1.61
C VAL A 18 0.98 14.31 0.51
N LEU A 19 -0.04 14.95 -0.09
CA LEU A 19 0.16 16.00 -1.09
C LEU A 19 0.79 17.27 -0.49
N GLU A 20 0.36 17.66 0.72
CA GLU A 20 0.92 18.81 1.46
C GLU A 20 2.38 18.57 1.87
N GLY A 21 2.66 17.40 2.45
CA GLY A 21 3.97 17.04 3.02
C GLY A 21 4.95 16.40 2.03
N ARG A 22 4.48 15.98 0.85
CA ARG A 22 5.24 15.24 -0.18
C ARG A 22 5.96 14.01 0.35
N GLN A 23 5.38 13.39 1.37
CA GLN A 23 5.89 12.22 2.06
C GLN A 23 4.69 11.32 2.37
N GLY A 24 4.83 10.03 2.14
CA GLY A 24 3.76 9.07 2.31
C GLY A 24 4.26 7.64 2.34
N THR A 25 3.33 6.72 2.53
CA THR A 25 3.55 5.28 2.39
C THR A 25 3.61 4.84 0.93
N PRO A 26 4.14 3.64 0.63
CA PRO A 26 4.12 3.09 -0.72
C PRO A 26 2.74 3.08 -1.37
N VAL A 27 1.68 2.75 -0.61
CA VAL A 27 0.31 2.72 -1.13
C VAL A 27 -0.24 4.10 -1.44
N SER A 28 0.01 5.11 -0.59
CA SER A 28 -0.49 6.47 -0.83
C SER A 28 0.25 7.17 -1.97
N LEU A 29 1.59 7.11 -1.97
CA LEU A 29 2.40 7.68 -3.06
C LEU A 29 2.17 6.93 -4.37
N GLY A 30 2.06 5.59 -4.32
CA GLY A 30 1.77 4.79 -5.50
C GLY A 30 0.39 5.08 -6.08
N THR A 31 -0.62 5.31 -5.23
CA THR A 31 -1.96 5.75 -5.70
C THR A 31 -1.89 7.08 -6.44
N ILE A 32 -1.14 8.06 -5.91
CA ILE A 32 -0.94 9.35 -6.57
C ILE A 32 -0.19 9.16 -7.89
N PHE A 33 0.86 8.33 -7.90
CA PHE A 33 1.64 8.03 -9.11
C PHE A 33 0.73 7.41 -10.18
N LEU A 34 -0.01 6.36 -9.86
CA LEU A 34 -0.94 5.69 -10.78
C LEU A 34 -1.97 6.65 -11.34
N HIS A 35 -2.51 7.56 -10.52
CA HIS A 35 -3.44 8.58 -10.99
C HIS A 35 -2.81 9.50 -12.05
N ILE A 36 -1.58 9.96 -11.82
CA ILE A 36 -0.83 10.80 -12.76
C ILE A 36 -0.48 10.00 -14.03
N ALA A 37 -0.02 8.76 -13.88
CA ALA A 37 0.34 7.88 -14.98
C ALA A 37 -0.87 7.64 -15.91
N ASN A 38 -2.03 7.33 -15.34
CA ASN A 38 -3.27 7.17 -16.07
C ASN A 38 -3.69 8.47 -16.78
N ALA A 39 -3.50 9.64 -16.16
CA ALA A 39 -3.79 10.93 -16.81
C ALA A 39 -2.83 11.28 -17.96
N LEU A 40 -1.67 10.60 -18.03
CA LEU A 40 -0.65 10.77 -19.06
C LEU A 40 -0.59 9.60 -20.04
N ASP A 41 -1.56 8.67 -20.00
CA ASP A 41 -1.59 7.44 -20.79
C ASP A 41 -0.31 6.59 -20.68
N LEU A 42 0.32 6.58 -19.49
CA LEU A 42 1.48 5.73 -19.20
C LEU A 42 1.02 4.33 -18.76
N PRO A 43 1.65 3.24 -19.24
CA PRO A 43 1.23 1.86 -18.99
C PRO A 43 1.73 1.37 -17.61
N LEU A 44 1.30 2.02 -16.54
CA LEU A 44 1.62 1.63 -15.16
C LEU A 44 0.45 0.90 -14.51
N LEU A 45 0.76 -0.24 -13.91
CA LEU A 45 -0.18 -1.14 -13.26
C LEU A 45 0.19 -1.29 -11.78
N PRO A 46 -0.79 -1.29 -10.86
CA PRO A 46 -0.54 -1.58 -9.45
C PRO A 46 -0.25 -3.07 -9.25
N VAL A 47 0.66 -3.38 -8.33
CA VAL A 47 0.91 -4.74 -7.84
C VAL A 47 0.91 -4.70 -6.30
N ILE A 48 -0.04 -5.37 -5.67
CA ILE A 48 -0.11 -5.54 -4.21
C ILE A 48 0.83 -6.67 -3.81
N PHE A 49 2.11 -6.32 -3.71
CA PHE A 49 3.14 -7.22 -3.23
C PHE A 49 2.94 -7.50 -1.73
N PRO A 50 3.34 -8.68 -1.20
CA PRO A 50 3.08 -9.07 0.18
C PRO A 50 3.46 -8.02 1.23
N THR A 51 4.55 -7.28 1.00
CA THR A 51 5.00 -6.22 1.93
C THR A 51 4.34 -4.87 1.67
N GLN A 52 4.10 -4.50 0.41
CA GLN A 52 3.70 -3.13 0.03
C GLN A 52 3.12 -3.05 -1.38
N LEU A 53 2.55 -1.90 -1.75
CA LEU A 53 2.26 -1.62 -3.16
C LEU A 53 3.58 -1.37 -3.91
N ILE A 54 3.76 -2.03 -5.05
CA ILE A 54 4.76 -1.70 -6.06
C ILE A 54 4.06 -1.35 -7.38
N LEU A 55 4.79 -0.73 -8.32
CA LEU A 55 4.28 -0.42 -9.65
C LEU A 55 4.97 -1.31 -10.68
N ARG A 56 4.20 -1.80 -11.64
CA ARG A 56 4.67 -2.55 -12.80
C ARG A 56 4.46 -1.70 -14.04
N ALA A 57 5.44 -1.63 -14.92
CA ALA A 57 5.34 -0.94 -16.19
C ALA A 57 5.46 -1.94 -17.34
N ASP A 58 4.41 -2.01 -18.17
CA ASP A 58 4.38 -2.91 -19.32
C ASP A 58 4.80 -2.13 -20.56
N TRP A 59 6.10 -2.13 -20.86
CA TRP A 59 6.66 -1.51 -22.06
C TRP A 59 6.72 -2.48 -23.24
N LEU A 60 6.87 -1.93 -24.43
CA LEU A 60 6.78 -2.65 -25.72
C LEU A 60 7.80 -3.78 -25.92
N ASP A 61 8.86 -3.84 -25.12
CA ASP A 61 10.00 -4.74 -25.31
C ASP A 61 9.97 -5.98 -24.37
N GLU A 62 8.82 -6.31 -23.78
CA GLU A 62 8.57 -7.49 -22.92
C GLU A 62 9.36 -7.56 -21.59
N GLU A 63 10.25 -6.60 -21.30
CA GLU A 63 10.93 -6.54 -20.00
C GLU A 63 10.01 -5.95 -18.92
N LEU A 64 9.72 -6.77 -17.91
CA LEU A 64 9.01 -6.40 -16.70
C LEU A 64 9.79 -5.31 -15.95
N TRP A 65 9.27 -4.07 -15.94
CA TRP A 65 9.90 -3.00 -15.16
C TRP A 65 9.11 -2.73 -13.88
N LEU A 66 9.73 -3.05 -12.74
CA LEU A 66 9.17 -2.86 -11.41
C LEU A 66 9.73 -1.58 -10.76
N ILE A 67 8.87 -0.80 -10.12
CA ILE A 67 9.21 0.50 -9.56
C ILE A 67 8.69 0.59 -8.12
N ASN A 68 9.55 1.06 -7.21
CA ASN A 68 9.16 1.40 -5.86
C ASN A 68 8.48 2.78 -5.82
N PRO A 69 7.18 2.87 -5.47
CA PRO A 69 6.48 4.16 -5.44
C PRO A 69 6.98 5.11 -4.34
N LEU A 70 7.71 4.61 -3.34
CA LEU A 70 8.22 5.43 -2.24
C LEU A 70 9.37 6.36 -2.67
N ASN A 71 10.23 5.88 -3.56
CA ASN A 71 11.47 6.59 -3.94
C ASN A 71 11.73 6.63 -5.46
N GLY A 72 10.93 5.93 -6.27
CA GLY A 72 11.07 5.85 -7.72
C GLY A 72 12.19 4.92 -8.20
N GLU A 73 12.81 4.15 -7.32
CA GLU A 73 13.88 3.21 -7.70
C GLU A 73 13.30 2.00 -8.45
N THR A 74 14.06 1.52 -9.43
CA THR A 74 13.80 0.22 -10.07
C THR A 74 14.02 -0.91 -9.07
N LEU A 75 13.09 -1.86 -9.04
CA LEU A 75 13.17 -3.05 -8.20
C LEU A 75 13.74 -4.23 -8.98
N SER A 76 14.70 -4.91 -8.37
CA SER A 76 15.24 -6.18 -8.84
C SER A 76 14.54 -7.35 -8.16
N GLU A 77 14.49 -8.49 -8.84
CA GLU A 77 13.99 -9.75 -8.30
C GLU A 77 14.65 -10.11 -6.96
N HIS A 78 15.98 -9.94 -6.87
CA HIS A 78 16.72 -10.18 -5.63
C HIS A 78 16.22 -9.33 -4.45
N GLN A 79 15.87 -8.06 -4.66
CA GLN A 79 15.31 -7.22 -3.60
C GLN A 79 13.94 -7.71 -3.15
N LEU A 80 13.11 -8.17 -4.08
CA LEU A 80 11.77 -8.71 -3.80
C LEU A 80 11.85 -10.02 -3.01
N GLU A 81 12.77 -10.91 -3.35
CA GLU A 81 13.03 -12.11 -2.56
C GLU A 81 13.42 -11.78 -1.12
N VAL A 82 14.29 -10.79 -0.92
CA VAL A 82 14.73 -10.36 0.41
C VAL A 82 13.53 -9.82 1.21
N TRP A 83 12.63 -9.07 0.57
CA TRP A 83 11.41 -8.57 1.19
C TRP A 83 10.45 -9.71 1.58
N ILE A 84 10.21 -10.67 0.69
CA ILE A 84 9.37 -11.85 0.98
C ILE A 84 9.95 -12.63 2.15
N LYS A 85 11.24 -12.94 2.12
CA LYS A 85 11.90 -13.71 3.19
C LYS A 85 11.89 -12.96 4.53
N GLY A 86 12.00 -11.62 4.49
CA GLY A 86 11.89 -10.77 5.68
C GLY A 86 10.48 -10.69 6.27
N ASN A 87 9.44 -10.87 5.45
CA ASN A 87 8.04 -10.74 5.85
C ASN A 87 7.36 -12.07 6.19
N LEU A 88 7.58 -13.09 5.37
CA LEU A 88 6.94 -14.41 5.46
C LEU A 88 7.86 -15.50 6.03
N GLY A 89 9.17 -15.22 6.15
CA GLY A 89 10.18 -16.10 6.72
C GLY A 89 11.17 -16.67 5.70
N LEU A 90 12.29 -17.23 6.19
CA LEU A 90 13.43 -17.65 5.35
C LEU A 90 13.13 -18.72 4.28
N GLY A 91 12.04 -19.47 4.44
CA GLY A 91 11.61 -20.50 3.49
C GLY A 91 10.60 -20.01 2.46
N ALA A 92 10.21 -18.73 2.48
CA ALA A 92 9.34 -18.16 1.48
C ALA A 92 10.13 -17.83 0.20
N GLU A 93 9.49 -18.07 -0.93
CA GLU A 93 10.03 -17.84 -2.27
C GLU A 93 9.13 -16.83 -3.01
N LEU A 94 9.71 -16.14 -4.00
CA LEU A 94 8.97 -15.25 -4.88
C LEU A 94 8.20 -16.08 -5.89
N GLU A 95 6.89 -15.89 -5.97
CA GLU A 95 6.02 -16.54 -6.96
C GLU A 95 5.64 -15.55 -8.07
N ASP A 96 5.38 -16.05 -9.28
CA ASP A 96 5.00 -15.18 -10.41
C ASP A 96 3.71 -14.39 -10.10
N ASP A 97 2.75 -15.05 -9.42
CA ASP A 97 1.47 -14.47 -8.99
C ASP A 97 1.67 -13.30 -7.98
N ASP A 98 2.81 -13.21 -7.28
CA ASP A 98 3.12 -12.06 -6.41
C ASP A 98 3.29 -10.75 -7.22
N LEU A 99 3.53 -10.87 -8.53
CA LEU A 99 3.79 -9.75 -9.45
C LEU A 99 2.60 -9.43 -10.36
N ASP A 100 1.47 -10.11 -10.18
CA ASP A 100 0.27 -9.90 -10.96
C ASP A 100 -0.34 -8.51 -10.74
N GLU A 101 -0.95 -7.99 -11.81
CA GLU A 101 -1.73 -6.77 -11.72
C GLU A 101 -2.84 -6.91 -10.67
N SER A 102 -2.91 -5.92 -9.80
CA SER A 102 -3.94 -5.84 -8.78
C SER A 102 -5.12 -5.00 -9.25
N GLU A 103 -6.33 -5.46 -8.96
CA GLU A 103 -7.51 -4.66 -9.18
C GLU A 103 -7.50 -3.39 -8.32
N ASN A 104 -8.18 -2.33 -8.78
CA ASN A 104 -8.29 -1.07 -8.04
C ASN A 104 -8.81 -1.28 -6.60
N ILE A 105 -9.74 -2.21 -6.43
CA ILE A 105 -10.32 -2.57 -5.13
C ILE A 105 -9.27 -3.05 -4.13
N MET A 106 -8.25 -3.78 -4.60
CA MET A 106 -7.15 -4.28 -3.78
C MET A 106 -6.24 -3.13 -3.33
N VAL A 107 -6.02 -2.13 -4.18
CA VAL A 107 -5.27 -0.91 -3.83
C VAL A 107 -6.01 -0.12 -2.75
N VAL A 108 -7.32 0.09 -2.92
CA VAL A 108 -8.16 0.78 -1.94
C VAL A 108 -8.16 0.03 -0.60
N ARG A 109 -8.32 -1.30 -0.62
CA ARG A 109 -8.26 -2.13 0.58
C ARG A 109 -6.90 -1.99 1.28
N LYS A 110 -5.78 -2.14 0.55
CA LYS A 110 -4.44 -1.96 1.11
C LYS A 110 -4.25 -0.59 1.74
N MET A 111 -4.81 0.45 1.14
CA MET A 111 -4.75 1.81 1.69
C MET A 111 -5.52 1.91 3.01
N LEU A 112 -6.72 1.33 3.09
CA LEU A 112 -7.53 1.29 4.31
C LEU A 112 -6.90 0.42 5.40
N ASP A 113 -6.30 -0.72 5.06
CA ASP A 113 -5.59 -1.57 6.01
C ASP A 113 -4.39 -0.85 6.62
N THR A 114 -3.62 -0.17 5.78
CA THR A 114 -2.47 0.65 6.21
C THR A 114 -2.95 1.78 7.14
N LEU A 115 -4.07 2.42 6.80
CA LEU A 115 -4.66 3.50 7.60
C LEU A 115 -5.18 2.98 8.94
N LYS A 116 -5.91 1.85 8.95
CA LYS A 116 -6.42 1.20 10.15
C LYS A 116 -5.27 0.89 11.11
N ALA A 117 -4.20 0.27 10.62
CA ALA A 117 -3.02 -0.05 11.42
C ALA A 117 -2.39 1.21 12.05
N ALA A 118 -2.21 2.27 11.26
CA ALA A 118 -1.68 3.55 11.75
C ALA A 118 -2.57 4.18 12.83
N LEU A 119 -3.89 4.19 12.61
CA LEU A 119 -4.87 4.75 13.56
C LEU A 119 -4.92 3.95 14.87
N MET A 120 -4.79 2.62 14.79
CA MET A 120 -4.68 1.75 15.96
C MET A 120 -3.44 2.07 16.79
N GLU A 121 -2.28 2.24 16.16
CA GLU A 121 -1.03 2.61 16.83
C GLU A 121 -1.11 4.01 17.48
N GLU A 122 -1.79 4.94 16.82
CA GLU A 122 -2.09 6.29 17.33
C GLU A 122 -3.22 6.33 18.38
N LYS A 123 -3.82 5.19 18.73
CA LYS A 123 -4.95 5.07 19.66
C LYS A 123 -6.19 5.87 19.24
N GLN A 124 -6.38 6.08 17.94
CA GLN A 124 -7.56 6.73 17.36
C GLN A 124 -8.66 5.71 17.07
N LEU A 125 -9.15 5.05 18.12
CA LEU A 125 -10.02 3.87 18.01
C LEU A 125 -11.31 4.14 17.21
N GLU A 126 -11.94 5.31 17.39
CA GLU A 126 -13.15 5.66 16.64
C GLU A 126 -12.90 5.73 15.13
N MET A 127 -11.78 6.31 14.72
CA MET A 127 -11.42 6.40 13.30
C MET A 127 -10.96 5.05 12.75
N ALA A 128 -10.24 4.25 13.55
CA ALA A 128 -9.86 2.89 13.18
C ALA A 128 -11.11 2.02 12.95
N LEU A 129 -12.12 2.13 13.82
CA LEU A 129 -13.39 1.44 13.70
C LEU A 129 -14.11 1.82 12.40
N ARG A 130 -14.25 3.12 12.10
CA ARG A 130 -14.86 3.59 10.83
C ARG A 130 -14.11 3.10 9.60
N THR A 131 -12.78 2.99 9.70
CA THR A 131 -11.95 2.44 8.63
C THR A 131 -12.25 0.96 8.42
N SER A 132 -12.33 0.16 9.49
CA SER A 132 -12.71 -1.26 9.42
C SER A 132 -14.14 -1.46 8.87
N GLU A 133 -15.10 -0.63 9.28
CA GLU A 133 -16.46 -0.63 8.70
C GLU A 133 -16.45 -0.36 7.19
N THR A 134 -15.57 0.53 6.73
CA THR A 134 -15.41 0.84 5.30
C THR A 134 -14.79 -0.33 4.54
N VAL A 135 -13.82 -1.04 5.13
CA VAL A 135 -13.25 -2.27 4.53
C VAL A 135 -14.34 -3.34 4.36
N LEU A 136 -15.18 -3.54 5.37
CA LEU A 136 -16.30 -4.50 5.33
C LEU A 136 -17.36 -4.18 4.28
N CYS A 137 -17.45 -2.93 3.80
CA CYS A 137 -18.33 -2.61 2.66
C CYS A 137 -17.85 -3.26 1.35
N PHE A 138 -16.56 -3.57 1.23
CA PHE A 138 -15.97 -4.22 0.05
C PHE A 138 -16.03 -5.75 0.14
N ASP A 139 -15.98 -6.29 1.35
CA ASP A 139 -16.16 -7.72 1.61
C ASP A 139 -16.85 -7.94 2.96
N PRO A 140 -18.19 -8.03 2.95
CA PRO A 140 -18.98 -8.14 4.18
C PRO A 140 -18.74 -9.42 4.98
N GLU A 141 -18.23 -10.47 4.35
CA GLU A 141 -18.08 -11.81 4.93
C GLU A 141 -16.63 -12.10 5.38
N ASP A 142 -15.72 -11.12 5.30
CA ASP A 142 -14.33 -11.27 5.71
C ASP A 142 -14.23 -11.59 7.23
N PRO A 143 -13.87 -12.84 7.61
CA PRO A 143 -13.87 -13.25 9.01
C PRO A 143 -12.79 -12.54 9.82
N TYR A 144 -11.71 -12.07 9.18
CA TYR A 144 -10.64 -11.34 9.86
C TYR A 144 -11.11 -9.93 10.22
N GLU A 145 -11.75 -9.22 9.30
CA GLU A 145 -12.29 -7.89 9.57
C GLU A 145 -13.45 -7.92 10.58
N ILE A 146 -14.32 -8.93 10.52
CA ILE A 146 -15.39 -9.12 11.51
C ILE A 146 -14.82 -9.28 12.92
N ARG A 147 -13.75 -10.09 13.05
CA ARG A 147 -13.05 -10.30 14.32
C ARG A 147 -12.37 -9.02 14.80
N ASP A 148 -11.58 -8.39 13.93
CA ASP A 148 -10.80 -7.21 14.26
C ASP A 148 -11.71 -6.05 14.72
N ARG A 149 -12.85 -5.84 14.05
CA ARG A 149 -13.89 -4.89 14.49
C ARG A 149 -14.36 -5.15 15.92
N GLY A 150 -14.47 -6.41 16.34
CA GLY A 150 -14.87 -6.78 17.70
C GLY A 150 -13.79 -6.55 18.76
N LEU A 151 -12.55 -6.28 18.37
CA LEU A 151 -11.40 -6.04 19.25
C LEU A 151 -11.02 -4.56 19.39
N ILE A 152 -11.56 -3.69 18.54
CA ILE A 152 -11.41 -2.22 18.58
C ILE A 152 -12.39 -1.63 19.59
#